data_AF-A0A660UKP7-F1
#
_entry.id   AF-A0A660UKP7-F1
#
_cell.length_a   1.000
_cell.length_b   1.000
_cell.length_c   1.000
_cell.angle_alpha   90.00
_cell.angle_beta   90.00
_cell.angle_gamma   90.00
#
_symmetry.space_group_name_H-M   'P 1'
#
loop_
_entity.id
_entity.type
_entity.pdbx_description
1 polymer ?
#
loop_
_entity_poly.entity_id
_entity_poly.type
_entity_poly.pdbx_seq_one_letter_code
_entity_poly.pdbx_strand_id
1 'polypeptide(L)' 'MGYKGKVRGRIIELDEPLPYPDGTRVEVTVKPEEMRKGSPKLILRLLAGTLSREEAELIRKAMFEIRRIDPSLWEE' A
#
# COMPACT_ATOMS: atom_id res chain seq x y z
N MET A 1 20.38 5.86 18.77
CA MET A 1 21.31 5.07 17.95
C MET A 1 20.48 4.34 16.90
N GLY A 2 20.89 4.36 15.64
CA GLY A 2 20.14 3.73 14.54
C GLY A 2 21.00 2.68 13.86
N TYR A 3 20.43 1.52 13.57
CA TYR A 3 21.10 0.43 12.87
C TYR A 3 20.55 0.35 11.44
N LYS A 4 21.41 0.03 10.48
CA LYS A 4 21.03 -0.19 9.08
C LYS A 4 21.03 -1.69 8.78
N GLY A 5 20.22 -2.07 7.79
CA GLY A 5 20.06 -3.46 7.41
C GLY A 5 19.12 -3.61 6.24
N LYS A 6 18.94 -4.86 5.81
CA LYS A 6 18.04 -5.25 4.73
C LYS A 6 16.89 -6.10 5.27
N VAL A 7 15.70 -5.87 4.76
CA VAL A 7 14.53 -6.72 5.06
C VAL A 7 14.54 -7.89 4.08
N ARG A 8 14.59 -9.12 4.61
CA ARG A 8 14.41 -10.36 3.84
C ARG A 8 13.21 -11.12 4.36
N GLY A 9 12.06 -10.91 3.72
CA GLY A 9 10.79 -11.50 4.13
C GLY A 9 10.38 -11.04 5.53
N ARG A 10 10.44 -11.96 6.51
CA ARG A 10 10.09 -11.70 7.91
C ARG A 10 11.31 -11.43 8.82
N ILE A 11 12.52 -11.39 8.24
CA ILE A 11 13.77 -11.21 8.97
C ILE A 11 14.38 -9.86 8.59
N ILE A 12 14.86 -9.12 9.59
CA ILE A 12 15.69 -7.93 9.39
C ILE A 12 17.15 -8.36 9.58
N GLU A 13 17.92 -8.36 8.50
CA GLU A 13 19.37 -8.61 8.55
C GLU A 13 20.07 -7.28 8.75
N LEU A 14 20.72 -7.10 9.90
CA LEU A 14 21.48 -5.89 10.19
C LEU A 14 22.84 -5.94 9.50
N ASP A 15 23.31 -4.80 9.00
CA ASP A 15 24.62 -4.68 8.36
C ASP A 15 25.76 -4.83 9.40
N GLU A 16 25.48 -4.46 10.65
CA GLU A 16 26.41 -4.59 11.78
C GLU A 16 25.73 -5.35 12.94
N PRO A 17 26.49 -6.16 13.70
CA PRO A 17 25.95 -6.84 14.87
C PRO A 17 25.52 -5.84 15.95
N LEU A 18 24.46 -6.17 16.67
CA LEU A 18 24.01 -5.35 17.78
C LEU A 18 25.04 -5.41 18.92
N PRO A 19 25.38 -4.28 19.56
CA PRO A 19 26.31 -4.22 20.68
C PRO A 19 25.64 -4.62 22.01
N TYR A 20 24.72 -5.59 21.97
CA TYR A 20 24.03 -6.09 23.15
C TYR A 20 24.55 -7.49 23.49
N PRO A 21 24.78 -7.80 24.78
CA PRO A 21 25.13 -9.14 25.20
C PRO A 21 24.06 -10.16 24.83
N ASP A 22 24.47 -11.39 24.59
CA ASP A 22 23.55 -12.52 24.39
C ASP A 22 22.59 -12.66 25.58
N GLY A 23 21.32 -12.95 25.29
CA GLY A 23 20.26 -13.02 26.30
C GLY A 23 19.60 -11.67 26.63
N THR A 24 20.07 -10.56 26.05
CA THR A 24 19.41 -9.26 26.20
C THR A 24 18.05 -9.27 25.48
N ARG A 25 16.97 -8.98 26.22
CA ARG A 25 15.64 -8.81 25.64
C ARG A 25 15.54 -7.43 24.98
N VAL A 26 15.24 -7.42 23.68
CA VAL A 26 15.01 -6.20 22.91
C VAL A 26 13.57 -6.15 22.40
N GLU A 27 12.99 -4.96 22.40
CA GLU A 27 11.69 -4.68 21.81
C GLU A 27 11.88 -3.80 20.58
N VAL A 28 11.27 -4.20 19.45
CA VAL A 28 11.37 -3.48 18.18
C VAL A 28 9.97 -3.05 17.75
N THR A 29 9.73 -1.74 17.75
CA THR A 29 8.50 -1.18 17.20
C THR A 29 8.73 -0.81 15.73
N VAL A 30 8.08 -1.53 14.82
CA VAL A 30 8.08 -1.20 13.39
C VAL A 30 6.92 -0.25 13.11
N LYS A 31 7.22 0.99 12.70
CA LYS A 31 6.19 1.90 12.21
C LYS A 31 5.89 1.58 10.75
N PRO A 32 4.62 1.40 10.35
CA PRO A 32 4.27 1.27 8.95
C PRO A 32 4.71 2.53 8.20
N GLU A 33 5.18 2.35 6.97
CA GLU A 33 5.55 3.47 6.12
C GLU A 33 4.35 4.40 5.94
N GLU A 34 4.54 5.69 6.22
CA GLU A 34 3.54 6.71 5.94
C GLU A 34 3.38 6.81 4.43
N MET A 35 2.28 6.26 3.91
CA MET A 35 1.97 6.37 2.50
C MET A 35 1.75 7.84 2.14
N ARG A 36 2.52 8.33 1.16
CA ARG A 36 2.43 9.72 0.70
C ARG A 36 0.98 10.06 0.35
N LYS A 37 0.53 11.21 0.84
CA LYS A 37 -0.79 11.79 0.52
C LYS A 37 -0.94 11.88 -1.00
N GLY A 38 -2.00 11.29 -1.55
CA GLY A 38 -2.28 11.25 -2.98
C GLY A 38 -1.54 10.15 -3.77
N SER A 39 -0.74 9.29 -3.14
CA SER A 39 -0.15 8.15 -3.87
C SER A 39 -1.24 7.21 -4.41
N PRO A 40 -1.09 6.63 -5.62
CA PRO A 40 -2.07 5.70 -6.19
C PRO A 40 -2.37 4.52 -5.25
N LYS A 41 -1.35 4.03 -4.55
CA LYS A 41 -1.49 2.98 -3.52
C LYS A 41 -2.38 3.42 -2.35
N LEU A 42 -2.30 4.69 -1.93
CA LEU A 42 -3.15 5.24 -0.86
C LEU A 42 -4.57 5.45 -1.32
N ILE A 43 -4.75 5.97 -2.52
CA ILE A 43 -6.06 6.11 -3.16
C ILE A 43 -6.73 4.74 -3.28
N LEU A 44 -6.03 3.73 -3.81
CA LEU A 44 -6.54 2.36 -3.89
C LEU A 44 -6.85 1.78 -2.51
N ARG A 45 -5.98 1.95 -1.51
CA ARG A 45 -6.24 1.42 -0.16
C ARG A 45 -7.44 2.10 0.53
N LEU A 46 -7.67 3.38 0.26
CA LEU A 46 -8.78 4.15 0.84
C LEU A 46 -10.09 4.01 0.06
N LEU A 47 -10.03 3.80 -1.26
CA LEU A 47 -11.21 3.75 -2.14
C LEU A 47 -11.60 2.33 -2.53
N ALA A 48 -10.66 1.38 -2.58
CA ALA A 48 -10.98 -0.01 -2.87
C ALA A 48 -11.70 -0.63 -1.67
N GLY A 49 -12.95 -1.03 -1.89
CA GLY A 49 -13.79 -1.66 -0.88
C GLY A 49 -14.50 -0.72 0.08
N THR A 50 -14.36 0.60 -0.09
CA THR A 50 -15.10 1.61 0.71
C THR A 50 -16.30 2.21 0.00
N LEU A 51 -16.42 1.98 -1.31
CA LEU A 51 -17.63 2.31 -2.05
C LEU A 51 -18.80 1.49 -1.50
N SER A 52 -19.89 2.18 -1.17
CA SER A 52 -21.17 1.50 -1.01
C SER A 52 -21.58 0.84 -2.34
N ARG A 53 -22.46 -0.15 -2.26
CA ARG A 53 -22.98 -0.83 -3.45
C ARG A 53 -23.62 0.16 -4.44
N GLU A 54 -24.33 1.15 -3.92
CA GLU A 54 -25.01 2.19 -4.71
C GLU A 54 -24.02 3.08 -5.46
N GLU A 55 -22.98 3.56 -4.78
CA GLU A 55 -21.91 4.36 -5.40
C GLU A 55 -21.16 3.56 -6.47
N ALA A 56 -20.88 2.29 -6.21
CA ALA A 56 -20.24 1.41 -7.19
C ALA A 56 -21.12 1.19 -8.44
N GLU A 57 -22.44 1.01 -8.25
CA GLU A 57 -23.40 0.87 -9.35
C GLU A 57 -23.54 2.15 -10.17
N LEU A 58 -23.51 3.33 -9.54
CA LEU A 58 -23.54 4.62 -10.23
C LEU A 58 -22.29 4.84 -11.10
N ILE A 59 -21.11 4.57 -10.56
CA ILE A 59 -19.85 4.66 -11.32
C ILE A 59 -19.88 3.69 -12.51
N ARG A 60 -20.37 2.46 -12.30
CA ARG A 60 -20.49 1.47 -13.37
C ARG A 60 -21.43 1.93 -14.48
N LYS A 61 -22.61 2.48 -14.15
CA LYS A 61 -23.56 3.03 -15.12
C LYS A 61 -22.95 4.19 -15.92
N ALA A 62 -22.32 5.14 -15.24
CA ALA A 62 -21.68 6.28 -15.88
C ALA A 62 -20.58 5.83 -16.86
N MET A 63 -19.78 4.83 -16.46
CA MET A 63 -18.73 4.28 -17.31
C MET A 63 -19.29 3.56 -18.55
N PHE A 64 -20.40 2.83 -18.42
CA PHE A 64 -21.10 2.25 -19.57
C PHE A 64 -21.58 3.32 -20.57
N GLU A 65 -22.17 4.41 -20.09
CA GLU A 65 -22.60 5.51 -20.96
C GLU A 65 -21.42 6.19 -21.66
N ILE A 66 -20.32 6.46 -20.94
CA ILE A 66 -19.10 7.04 -21.51
C ILE A 66 -18.53 6.16 -22.62
N ARG A 67 -18.46 4.84 -22.41
CA ARG A 67 -17.93 3.89 -23.40
C ARG A 67 -18.75 3.83 -24.68
N ARG A 68 -20.01 4.23 -24.65
CA ARG A 68 -20.87 4.29 -25.84
C ARG A 68 -20.63 5.52 -26.69
N ILE A 69 -20.05 6.57 -26.13
CA ILE A 69 -19.83 7.85 -26.83
C ILE A 69 -18.70 7.71 -27.85
N ASP A 70 -17.61 7.04 -27.47
CA ASP A 70 -16.48 6.78 -28.37
C ASP A 70 -15.91 5.39 -28.13
N PRO A 71 -16.40 4.37 -28.87
CA PRO A 71 -15.91 3.00 -28.76
C PRO A 71 -14.42 2.86 -29.08
N SER A 72 -13.87 3.73 -29.95
CA SER A 72 -12.49 3.63 -30.44
C SER A 72 -11.44 3.93 -29.36
N LEU A 73 -11.83 4.59 -28.26
CA LEU A 73 -10.96 4.84 -27.10
C LEU A 73 -10.82 3.62 -26.17
N TRP A 74 -11.56 2.53 -26.41
CA TRP A 74 -11.65 1.39 -25.50
C TRP A 74 -11.40 0.03 -26.16
N GLU A 75 -11.14 0.00 -27.46
CA GLU A 75 -10.70 -1.19 -28.19
C GLU A 75 -9.16 -1.29 -28.14
N GLU A 76 -8.65 -2.27 -27.38
CA GLU A 76 -7.30 -2.85 -27.51
C GLU A 76 -7.42 -4.29 -28.01
#